data_AF-A0A835JLD1-F1
#
_entry.id   AF-A0A835JLD1-F1
#
_cell.length_a   1.000
_cell.length_b   1.000
_cell.length_c   1.000
_cell.angle_alpha   90.00
_cell.angle_beta   90.00
_cell.angle_gamma   90.00
#
_symmetry.space_group_name_H-M   'P 1'
#
loop_
_entity.id
_entity.type
_entity.pdbx_description
1 polymer ?
#
loop_
_entity_poly.entity_id
_entity_poly.type
_entity_poly.pdbx_seq_one_letter_code
_entity_poly.pdbx_strand_id
1 'polypeptide(L)'
;MKNQVNNKTDQYAEVIVNEKGSDKVGIRLSPHVNYMELGDSNPEALGLYMVKSLNKYSIVYCHMVEPRMKIGLENTKFSQSLQTMRKAFNNAFMVASGKMETKLLKRTEEILSLMAACSWLIQIFQGDLNLMLLSTRTIDKHSIHVILLLAILIILSLKTLLRHINSPSGLLGSLHSSSCKYLVNHHKNNQLQERMFSETPTLPLLTPYKMGKYNLSHRIVLAPLTRQRFYDNVPQPHTVLYYSQRATKGGLLIAEATNVSDTAKGVSNSGFQPDGQAPVSSTDKPISSPVEGMHFTPPRRLRTNEIPQIVDDFRIAARNAIEAGFDGVEIHGAHGFLIDQFMKDQVNDRTDQYGGSLENRCRFSLEIVEAIVNEIGSDKVGIRLSPHVNYMESTDSDPEALGLYMVKSLNKYSIAYCHMVEPRMEIGAENTKFSKSLLPMRKAFNNTFIVAGGYDREDGNKAIEENRGDLVAYGRLFLANPDLPRRFELDASLNQYNRETFYTHDPVVGYTDYPFLEDTI
;
A
#
# COMPACT_ATOMS: atom_id res chain seq x y z
N MET A 1 4.75 -48.59 -6.48
CA MET A 1 5.21 -48.17 -5.14
C MET A 1 6.51 -47.37 -5.30
N LYS A 2 6.42 -46.04 -5.35
CA LYS A 2 7.61 -45.18 -5.26
C LYS A 2 7.25 -43.94 -4.44
N ASN A 3 8.02 -43.79 -3.37
CA ASN A 3 8.12 -42.67 -2.44
C ASN A 3 7.95 -41.31 -3.12
N GLN A 4 7.01 -40.50 -2.64
CA GLN A 4 7.15 -39.06 -2.68
C GLN A 4 7.46 -38.59 -1.27
N VAL A 5 8.71 -38.17 -1.13
CA VAL A 5 9.28 -37.55 0.06
C VAL A 5 8.68 -36.15 0.19
N ASN A 6 8.05 -35.91 1.34
CA ASN A 6 7.74 -34.58 1.84
C ASN A 6 9.02 -33.73 1.87
N ASN A 7 9.09 -32.69 1.05
CA ASN A 7 10.01 -31.57 1.27
C ASN A 7 9.20 -30.28 1.37
N LYS A 8 8.89 -29.90 2.61
CA LYS A 8 8.61 -28.51 2.98
C LYS A 8 9.89 -27.72 2.71
N THR A 9 9.82 -26.71 1.84
CA THR A 9 10.84 -25.67 1.75
C THR A 9 10.17 -24.36 2.10
N ASP A 10 10.45 -23.86 3.31
CA ASP A 10 10.02 -22.56 3.80
C ASP A 10 10.62 -21.46 2.90
N GLN A 11 9.76 -20.66 2.27
CA GLN A 11 10.14 -19.49 1.50
C GLN A 11 9.94 -18.24 2.36
N TYR A 12 11.03 -17.70 2.91
CA TYR A 12 11.01 -16.43 3.63
C TYR A 12 11.40 -15.28 2.70
N ALA A 13 10.45 -14.39 2.42
CA ALA A 13 10.74 -13.01 2.04
C ALA A 13 10.58 -12.16 3.31
N GLU A 14 11.68 -11.74 3.93
CA GLU A 14 11.64 -10.77 5.03
C GLU A 14 11.54 -9.35 4.45
N VAL A 15 10.40 -8.70 4.68
CA VAL A 15 10.23 -7.25 4.48
C VAL A 15 10.58 -6.57 5.80
N ILE A 16 11.67 -5.80 5.84
CA ILE A 16 11.98 -4.94 6.99
C ILE A 16 11.28 -3.60 6.77
N VAL A 17 10.39 -3.27 7.71
CA VAL A 17 9.58 -2.06 7.73
C VAL A 17 10.40 -0.82 8.15
N ASN A 18 10.10 0.28 7.45
CA ASN A 18 10.20 1.69 7.83
C ASN A 18 10.66 1.98 9.28
N GLU A 19 11.92 2.40 9.45
CA GLU A 19 12.29 3.16 10.64
C GLU A 19 11.63 4.54 10.56
N LYS A 20 10.72 4.80 11.51
CA LYS A 20 10.00 6.05 11.75
C LYS A 20 10.70 7.28 11.15
N GLY A 21 10.09 7.84 10.11
CA GLY A 21 10.35 9.21 9.67
C GLY A 21 11.41 9.39 8.59
N SER A 22 11.80 8.35 7.86
CA SER A 22 12.65 8.51 6.67
C SER A 22 11.92 8.11 5.38
N ASP A 23 12.05 8.92 4.32
CA ASP A 23 11.39 8.75 3.02
C ASP A 23 12.06 7.63 2.17
N LYS A 24 12.43 6.48 2.75
CA LYS A 24 13.14 5.39 2.03
C LYS A 24 12.58 4.00 2.35
N VAL A 25 12.25 3.26 1.29
CA VAL A 25 11.90 1.83 1.34
C VAL A 25 13.14 1.00 0.99
N GLY A 26 13.52 0.06 1.85
CA GLY A 26 14.57 -0.92 1.57
C GLY A 26 13.97 -2.27 1.19
N ILE A 27 14.50 -2.90 0.13
CA ILE A 27 14.12 -4.25 -0.28
C ILE A 27 15.29 -5.20 0.01
N ARG A 28 15.02 -6.30 0.73
CA ARG A 28 15.96 -7.42 0.89
C ARG A 28 15.46 -8.59 0.03
N LEU A 29 16.18 -8.91 -1.03
CA LEU A 29 15.91 -10.09 -1.85
C LEU A 29 16.87 -11.21 -1.44
N SER A 30 16.34 -12.32 -0.90
CA SER A 30 17.08 -13.56 -0.72
C SER A 30 16.92 -14.42 -1.98
N PRO A 31 18.00 -14.77 -2.71
CA PRO A 31 17.89 -15.63 -3.89
C PRO A 31 17.79 -17.10 -3.46
N HIS A 32 16.58 -17.56 -3.18
CA HIS A 32 16.25 -18.99 -3.20
C HIS A 32 15.15 -19.27 -4.22
N VAL A 33 15.28 -18.67 -5.41
CA VAL A 33 14.51 -19.07 -6.59
C VAL A 33 15.37 -20.06 -7.37
N ASN A 34 14.85 -21.26 -7.60
CA ASN A 34 15.50 -22.25 -8.44
C ASN A 34 15.36 -21.78 -9.90
N TYR A 35 16.41 -21.16 -10.45
CA TYR A 35 16.43 -20.51 -11.78
C TYR A 35 16.34 -21.47 -12.98
N MET A 36 15.89 -22.71 -12.79
CA MET A 36 15.88 -23.75 -13.84
C MET A 36 14.55 -23.83 -14.62
N GLU A 37 13.50 -23.09 -14.25
CA GLU A 37 12.18 -23.19 -14.90
C GLU A 37 11.73 -21.96 -15.70
N LEU A 38 12.53 -20.89 -15.75
CA LEU A 38 12.27 -19.75 -16.63
C LEU A 38 13.01 -19.93 -17.95
N GLY A 39 12.34 -20.57 -18.92
CA GLY A 39 12.77 -20.57 -20.32
C GLY A 39 12.95 -19.13 -20.84
N ASP A 40 14.09 -18.89 -21.49
CA ASP A 40 14.40 -17.77 -22.39
C ASP A 40 14.07 -16.33 -21.94
N SER A 41 14.20 -16.00 -20.65
CA SER A 41 14.31 -14.60 -20.22
C SER A 41 15.75 -14.26 -19.85
N ASN A 42 16.37 -13.36 -20.63
CA ASN A 42 17.73 -12.87 -20.39
C ASN A 42 17.82 -12.24 -18.97
N PRO A 43 18.54 -12.85 -18.02
CA PRO A 43 18.61 -12.38 -16.63
C PRO A 43 19.22 -10.98 -16.52
N GLU A 44 20.11 -10.60 -17.45
CA GLU A 44 20.67 -9.25 -17.52
C GLU A 44 19.61 -8.22 -17.93
N ALA A 45 18.66 -8.57 -18.81
CA ALA A 45 17.60 -7.67 -19.25
C ALA A 45 16.60 -7.37 -18.13
N LEU A 46 16.26 -8.38 -17.33
CA LEU A 46 15.40 -8.22 -16.15
C LEU A 46 16.10 -7.40 -15.06
N GLY A 47 17.38 -7.67 -14.79
CA GLY A 47 18.18 -6.88 -13.85
C GLY A 47 18.32 -5.41 -14.28
N LEU A 48 18.57 -5.15 -15.57
CA LEU A 48 18.68 -3.80 -16.11
C LEU A 48 17.34 -3.05 -16.11
N TYR A 49 16.22 -3.76 -16.34
CA TYR A 49 14.87 -3.21 -16.22
C TYR A 49 14.55 -2.84 -14.78
N MET A 50 14.85 -3.72 -13.81
CA MET A 50 14.66 -3.45 -12.39
C MET A 50 15.49 -2.24 -11.94
N VAL A 51 16.76 -2.14 -12.34
CA VAL A 51 17.61 -0.98 -11.99
C VAL A 51 17.09 0.32 -12.62
N LYS A 52 16.63 0.29 -13.88
CA LYS A 52 16.03 1.47 -14.53
C LYS A 52 14.73 1.92 -13.85
N SER A 53 13.91 0.96 -13.41
CA SER A 53 12.69 1.24 -12.65
C SER A 53 13.01 1.80 -11.26
N LEU A 54 13.96 1.21 -10.53
CA LEU A 54 14.36 1.66 -9.18
C LEU A 54 14.97 3.08 -9.18
N ASN A 55 15.75 3.43 -10.21
CA ASN A 55 16.29 4.79 -10.38
C ASN A 55 15.21 5.85 -10.65
N LYS A 56 14.05 5.47 -11.21
CA LYS A 56 12.93 6.40 -11.44
C LYS A 56 12.18 6.75 -10.14
N TYR A 57 12.31 5.93 -9.09
CA TYR A 57 11.52 6.05 -7.84
C TYR A 57 12.34 6.45 -6.61
N SER A 58 13.56 6.98 -6.78
CA SER A 58 14.42 7.45 -5.67
C SER A 58 14.71 6.39 -4.59
N ILE A 59 14.84 5.11 -4.97
CA ILE A 59 15.19 4.02 -4.06
C ILE A 59 16.72 3.99 -3.88
N VAL A 60 17.21 4.29 -2.68
CA VAL A 60 18.63 4.62 -2.44
C VAL A 60 19.48 3.40 -2.03
N TYR A 61 18.92 2.19 -1.86
CA TYR A 61 19.73 1.06 -1.39
C TYR A 61 19.20 -0.32 -1.83
N CYS A 62 20.07 -1.12 -2.46
CA CYS A 62 19.87 -2.55 -2.70
C CYS A 62 21.09 -3.28 -2.15
N HIS A 63 20.89 -4.11 -1.12
CA HIS A 63 21.96 -4.90 -0.52
C HIS A 63 21.84 -6.35 -0.99
N MET A 64 22.68 -6.76 -1.95
CA MET A 64 22.81 -8.17 -2.31
C MET A 64 23.75 -8.84 -1.30
N VAL A 65 23.22 -9.73 -0.47
CA VAL A 65 24.03 -10.49 0.49
C VAL A 65 24.62 -11.71 -0.21
N GLU A 66 25.94 -11.86 -0.19
CA GLU A 66 26.58 -13.11 -0.61
C GLU A 66 26.12 -14.26 0.29
N PRO A 67 25.66 -15.40 -0.28
CA PRO A 67 25.31 -16.55 0.53
C PRO A 67 26.56 -17.07 1.24
N ARG A 68 26.50 -17.23 2.57
CA ARG A 68 27.48 -18.06 3.29
C ARG A 68 27.27 -19.51 2.84
N MET A 69 28.03 -19.95 1.84
CA MET A 69 28.09 -21.36 1.48
C MET A 69 28.67 -22.16 2.66
N LYS A 70 27.84 -23.02 3.25
CA LYS A 70 28.35 -24.21 3.93
C LYS A 70 28.81 -25.18 2.84
N ILE A 71 30.13 -25.25 2.70
CA ILE A 71 30.92 -26.38 2.19
C ILE A 71 30.71 -26.73 0.70
N GLY A 72 31.72 -26.33 -0.11
CA GLY A 72 32.26 -27.13 -1.20
C GLY A 72 31.46 -27.15 -2.51
N LEU A 73 31.69 -26.16 -3.38
CA LEU A 73 31.89 -26.29 -4.84
C LEU A 73 31.96 -24.88 -5.45
N GLU A 74 33.16 -24.46 -5.84
CA GLU A 74 33.41 -23.20 -6.56
C GLU A 74 32.77 -23.27 -7.95
N ASN A 75 31.63 -22.59 -8.13
CA ASN A 75 31.01 -22.46 -9.45
C ASN A 75 31.39 -21.10 -10.05
N THR A 76 32.52 -21.08 -10.77
CA THR A 76 33.18 -19.90 -11.36
C THR A 76 32.29 -19.07 -12.30
N LYS A 77 31.24 -19.67 -12.89
CA LYS A 77 30.28 -18.95 -13.74
C LYS A 77 29.36 -17.99 -12.96
N PHE A 78 28.98 -18.33 -11.74
CA PHE A 78 28.11 -17.48 -10.90
C PHE A 78 28.87 -16.24 -10.39
N SER A 79 30.15 -16.43 -10.04
CA SER A 79 31.08 -15.35 -9.67
C SER A 79 31.26 -14.33 -10.81
N GLN A 80 31.40 -14.79 -12.06
CA GLN A 80 31.51 -13.91 -13.22
C GLN A 80 30.24 -13.10 -13.48
N SER A 81 29.05 -13.71 -13.40
CA SER A 81 27.78 -13.00 -13.55
C SER A 81 27.57 -11.92 -12.48
N LEU A 82 27.98 -12.19 -11.23
CA LEU A 82 27.95 -11.21 -10.13
C LEU A 82 28.92 -10.05 -10.34
N GLN A 83 30.14 -10.32 -10.83
CA GLN A 83 31.11 -9.27 -11.17
C GLN A 83 30.64 -8.40 -12.33
N THR A 84 30.02 -8.99 -13.35
CA THR A 84 29.43 -8.27 -14.50
C THR A 84 28.28 -7.36 -14.06
N MET A 85 27.37 -7.85 -13.21
CA MET A 85 26.28 -7.04 -12.64
C MET A 85 26.80 -5.88 -11.78
N ARG A 86 27.84 -6.13 -10.97
CA ARG A 86 28.47 -5.09 -10.13
C ARG A 86 29.13 -4.00 -10.96
N LYS A 87 29.75 -4.37 -12.08
CA LYS A 87 30.37 -3.43 -13.04
C LYS A 87 29.33 -2.60 -13.79
N ALA A 88 28.21 -3.22 -14.18
CA ALA A 88 27.08 -2.52 -14.81
C ALA A 88 26.43 -1.49 -13.86
N PHE A 89 26.29 -1.85 -12.58
CA PHE A 89 25.73 -0.97 -11.54
C PHE A 89 26.63 0.26 -11.28
N ASN A 90 27.94 0.07 -11.14
CA ASN A 90 28.89 1.16 -10.93
C ASN A 90 28.94 2.13 -12.13
N ASN A 91 28.87 1.62 -13.35
CA ASN A 91 28.84 2.46 -14.55
C ASN A 91 27.53 3.27 -14.66
N ALA A 92 26.39 2.68 -14.29
CA ALA A 92 25.10 3.37 -14.29
C ALA A 92 25.04 4.50 -13.25
N PHE A 93 25.69 4.32 -12.10
CA PHE A 93 25.79 5.33 -11.04
C PHE A 93 26.61 6.55 -11.48
N MET A 94 27.74 6.34 -12.17
CA MET A 94 28.61 7.42 -12.68
C MET A 94 27.95 8.27 -13.78
N VAL A 95 27.05 7.68 -14.57
CA VAL A 95 26.28 8.39 -15.62
C VAL A 95 25.16 9.24 -15.01
N ALA A 96 24.57 8.80 -13.89
CA ALA A 96 23.53 9.55 -13.17
C ALA A 96 24.09 10.78 -12.44
N SER A 97 25.33 10.72 -11.94
CA SER A 97 25.99 11.87 -11.29
C SER A 97 26.37 13.00 -12.25
N GLY A 98 26.49 12.75 -13.56
CA GLY A 98 26.90 13.74 -14.55
C GLY A 98 25.82 14.73 -15.03
N LYS A 99 24.59 14.65 -14.52
CA LYS A 99 23.42 15.41 -15.04
C LYS A 99 22.76 16.40 -14.05
N MET A 100 23.35 16.67 -12.88
CA MET A 100 22.79 17.61 -11.89
C MET A 100 23.51 18.97 -11.88
N GLU A 101 22.74 20.07 -11.92
CA GLU A 101 23.24 21.46 -11.91
C GLU A 101 24.04 21.86 -10.64
N THR A 102 24.95 22.83 -10.83
CA THR A 102 26.31 22.92 -10.25
C THR A 102 26.49 23.70 -8.94
N LYS A 103 25.53 23.69 -8.01
CA LYS A 103 25.77 24.26 -6.65
C LYS A 103 25.49 23.33 -5.48
N LEU A 104 24.54 22.39 -5.62
CA LEU A 104 24.34 21.33 -4.63
C LEU A 104 25.43 20.27 -4.75
N LEU A 105 25.86 19.95 -5.98
CA LEU A 105 26.85 18.90 -6.27
C LEU A 105 28.17 19.10 -5.51
N LYS A 106 28.68 20.33 -5.45
CA LYS A 106 29.99 20.61 -4.83
C LYS A 106 29.98 20.36 -3.31
N ARG A 107 28.87 20.69 -2.64
CA ARG A 107 28.70 20.41 -1.20
C ARG A 107 28.43 18.92 -0.94
N THR A 108 27.69 18.26 -1.82
CA THR A 108 27.41 16.82 -1.69
C THR A 108 28.65 15.98 -2.00
N GLU A 109 29.47 16.36 -2.96
CA GLU A 109 30.76 15.72 -3.27
C GLU A 109 31.78 15.89 -2.15
N GLU A 110 31.85 17.07 -1.52
CA GLU A 110 32.73 17.31 -0.37
C GLU A 110 32.30 16.46 0.86
N ILE A 111 30.98 16.37 1.11
CA ILE A 111 30.43 15.55 2.22
C ILE A 111 30.59 14.05 1.93
N LEU A 112 30.33 13.60 0.71
CA LEU A 112 30.49 12.20 0.32
C LEU A 112 31.96 11.78 0.27
N SER A 113 32.87 12.67 -0.13
CA SER A 113 34.33 12.41 -0.07
C SER A 113 34.82 12.31 1.38
N LEU A 114 34.28 13.14 2.29
CA LEU A 114 34.55 13.02 3.72
C LEU A 114 33.99 11.71 4.31
N MET A 115 32.77 11.32 3.94
CA MET A 115 32.15 10.08 4.40
C MET A 115 32.87 8.84 3.86
N ALA A 116 33.33 8.87 2.62
CA ALA A 116 34.14 7.82 2.02
C ALA A 116 35.51 7.71 2.69
N ALA A 117 36.17 8.84 2.98
CA ALA A 117 37.43 8.85 3.73
C ALA A 117 37.26 8.30 5.16
N CYS A 118 36.17 8.65 5.85
CA CYS A 118 35.84 8.10 7.17
C CYS A 118 35.53 6.60 7.11
N SER A 119 34.78 6.14 6.10
CA SER A 119 34.45 4.72 5.91
C SER A 119 35.70 3.89 5.58
N TRP A 120 36.60 4.44 4.75
CA TRP A 120 37.88 3.82 4.42
C TRP A 120 38.82 3.73 5.64
N LEU A 121 38.88 4.78 6.47
CA LEU A 121 39.62 4.76 7.73
C LEU A 121 39.04 3.74 8.72
N ILE A 122 37.71 3.61 8.79
CA ILE A 122 37.03 2.61 9.64
C ILE A 122 37.33 1.18 9.16
N GLN A 123 37.39 0.94 7.84
CA GLN A 123 37.73 -0.38 7.28
C GLN A 123 39.19 -0.77 7.52
N ILE A 124 40.14 0.18 7.45
CA ILE A 124 41.54 -0.07 7.84
C ILE A 124 41.60 -0.45 9.33
N PHE A 125 40.88 0.28 10.19
CA PHE A 125 40.83 -0.03 11.61
C PHE A 125 40.15 -1.37 11.93
N GLN A 126 39.09 -1.77 11.21
CA GLN A 126 38.46 -3.10 11.39
C GLN A 126 39.34 -4.25 10.90
N GLY A 127 40.20 -4.01 9.90
CA GLY A 127 41.23 -4.97 9.48
C GLY A 127 42.32 -5.15 10.54
N ASP A 128 42.85 -4.04 11.08
CA ASP A 128 43.94 -4.05 12.04
C ASP A 128 43.52 -4.44 13.47
N LEU A 129 42.27 -4.14 13.90
CA LEU A 129 41.77 -4.59 15.21
C LEU A 129 41.59 -6.12 15.24
N ASN A 130 41.14 -6.72 14.13
CA ASN A 130 41.01 -8.18 14.01
C ASN A 130 42.38 -8.87 13.96
N LEU A 131 43.39 -8.24 13.35
CA LEU A 131 44.79 -8.70 13.39
C LEU A 131 45.43 -8.54 14.78
N MET A 132 45.12 -7.47 15.53
CA MET A 132 45.61 -7.27 16.90
C MET A 132 44.93 -8.19 17.93
N LEU A 133 43.65 -8.52 17.78
CA LEU A 133 42.92 -9.41 18.69
C LEU A 133 43.31 -10.90 18.55
N LEU A 134 44.01 -11.26 17.46
CA LEU A 134 44.54 -12.61 17.22
C LEU A 134 45.98 -12.81 17.73
N SER A 135 46.66 -11.76 18.21
CA SER A 135 48.00 -11.89 18.82
C SER A 135 47.97 -11.37 20.27
N THR A 136 48.03 -12.28 21.23
CA THR A 136 48.24 -11.93 22.64
C THR A 136 49.64 -11.36 22.84
N ARG A 137 49.82 -10.04 22.81
CA ARG A 137 50.96 -9.34 23.41
C ARG A 137 50.67 -7.84 23.63
N THR A 138 51.21 -7.36 24.75
CA THR A 138 51.04 -6.05 25.39
C THR A 138 51.02 -4.83 24.46
N ILE A 139 49.97 -4.02 24.58
CA ILE A 139 49.84 -2.70 23.92
C ILE A 139 50.84 -1.73 24.57
N ASP A 140 51.77 -1.20 23.76
CA ASP A 140 52.74 -0.17 24.14
C ASP A 140 52.06 1.20 24.36
N LYS A 141 52.54 1.97 25.36
CA LYS A 141 52.12 3.35 25.66
C LYS A 141 52.16 4.29 24.44
N HIS A 142 53.03 4.07 23.46
CA HIS A 142 53.07 4.85 22.22
C HIS A 142 51.83 4.61 21.34
N SER A 143 51.33 3.38 21.26
CA SER A 143 50.11 3.05 20.51
C SER A 143 48.87 3.71 21.11
N ILE A 144 48.82 3.85 22.44
CA ILE A 144 47.73 4.55 23.15
C ILE A 144 47.74 6.05 22.86
N HIS A 145 48.93 6.68 22.79
CA HIS A 145 49.05 8.11 22.46
C HIS A 145 48.62 8.42 21.03
N VAL A 146 48.93 7.54 20.07
CA VAL A 146 48.52 7.69 18.67
C VAL A 146 46.99 7.57 18.52
N ILE A 147 46.37 6.62 19.24
CA ILE A 147 44.91 6.46 19.25
C ILE A 147 44.22 7.68 19.88
N LEU A 148 44.76 8.22 20.97
CA LEU A 148 44.25 9.45 21.62
C LEU A 148 44.37 10.69 20.73
N LEU A 149 45.50 10.86 20.04
CA LEU A 149 45.72 11.96 19.08
C LEU A 149 44.74 11.90 17.90
N LEU A 150 44.49 10.69 17.37
CA LEU A 150 43.52 10.48 16.29
C LEU A 150 42.09 10.71 16.74
N ALA A 151 41.71 10.29 17.95
CA ALA A 151 40.39 10.58 18.53
C ALA A 151 40.18 12.10 18.72
N ILE A 152 41.20 12.83 19.16
CA ILE A 152 41.15 14.29 19.30
C ILE A 152 40.97 14.97 17.93
N LEU A 153 41.67 14.52 16.90
CA LEU A 153 41.52 15.03 15.54
C LEU A 153 40.11 14.80 14.99
N ILE A 154 39.54 13.61 15.19
CA ILE A 154 38.16 13.29 14.77
C ILE A 154 37.14 14.19 15.49
N ILE A 155 37.31 14.44 16.79
CA ILE A 155 36.43 15.32 17.57
C ILE A 155 36.55 16.78 17.11
N LEU A 156 37.74 17.25 16.76
CA LEU A 156 37.96 18.60 16.23
C LEU A 156 37.33 18.78 14.84
N SER A 157 37.43 17.78 13.97
CA SER A 157 36.79 17.76 12.66
C SER A 157 35.25 17.79 12.77
N LEU A 158 34.67 17.01 13.69
CA LEU A 158 33.23 17.00 13.96
C LEU A 158 32.72 18.33 14.55
N LYS A 159 33.48 18.96 15.45
CA LYS A 159 33.14 20.30 15.98
C LYS A 159 33.16 21.39 14.91
N THR A 160 34.05 21.28 13.93
CA THR A 160 34.17 22.24 12.83
C THR A 160 33.00 22.10 11.85
N LEU A 161 32.61 20.86 11.57
CA LEU A 161 31.42 20.53 10.78
C LEU A 161 30.12 21.05 11.43
N LEU A 162 29.97 20.87 12.74
CA LEU A 162 28.80 21.36 13.50
C LEU A 162 28.70 22.88 13.54
N ARG A 163 29.84 23.61 13.54
CA ARG A 163 29.84 25.09 13.43
C ARG A 163 29.41 25.59 12.05
N HIS A 164 29.68 24.84 10.99
CA HIS A 164 29.24 25.17 9.63
C HIS A 164 27.76 24.88 9.40
N ILE A 165 27.21 23.87 10.07
CA ILE A 165 25.78 23.52 9.98
C ILE A 165 24.91 24.51 10.79
N ASN A 166 25.43 25.06 11.90
CA ASN A 166 24.64 25.87 12.84
C ASN A 166 24.88 27.39 12.80
N SER A 167 25.50 27.96 11.76
CA SER A 167 25.71 29.41 11.65
C SER A 167 24.56 30.11 10.92
N PRO A 168 23.81 31.02 11.58
CA PRO A 168 22.88 31.91 10.90
C PRO A 168 23.61 33.19 10.44
N SER A 169 23.46 33.49 9.14
CA SER A 169 23.72 34.77 8.44
C SER A 169 25.11 35.42 8.47
N GLY A 170 25.65 35.71 7.28
CA GLY A 170 26.85 36.54 7.14
C GLY A 170 27.26 36.85 5.70
N LEU A 171 26.39 37.45 4.88
CA LEU A 171 26.83 38.14 3.67
C LEU A 171 25.80 39.19 3.20
N LEU A 172 25.58 40.22 4.01
CA LEU A 172 24.92 41.46 3.61
C LEU A 172 25.51 42.59 4.45
N GLY A 173 26.63 43.12 3.98
CA GLY A 173 27.42 44.10 4.72
C GLY A 173 28.31 44.94 3.81
N SER A 174 27.74 45.50 2.74
CA SER A 174 28.12 46.81 2.19
C SER A 174 27.33 47.04 0.91
N LEU A 175 26.37 47.97 0.92
CA LEU A 175 26.01 48.80 -0.22
C LEU A 175 25.14 49.95 0.28
N HIS A 176 25.66 51.14 0.06
CA HIS A 176 25.17 52.41 0.58
C HIS A 176 23.85 52.83 -0.07
N SER A 177 23.07 53.59 0.70
CA SER A 177 21.90 54.40 0.38
C SER A 177 21.46 54.52 -1.09
N SER A 178 20.42 53.76 -1.47
CA SER A 178 19.30 54.17 -2.36
C SER A 178 18.38 52.98 -2.70
N SER A 179 18.87 51.75 -2.59
CA SER A 179 18.12 50.52 -2.93
C SER A 179 17.13 50.04 -1.87
N CYS A 180 17.19 50.56 -0.63
CA CYS A 180 16.29 50.13 0.46
C CYS A 180 14.84 50.60 0.29
N LYS A 181 14.55 51.64 -0.52
CA LYS A 181 13.16 52.04 -0.81
C LYS A 181 12.51 51.15 -1.87
N TYR A 182 13.31 50.60 -2.79
CA TYR A 182 12.82 49.66 -3.81
C TYR A 182 12.57 48.27 -3.22
N LEU A 183 13.47 47.80 -2.33
CA LEU A 183 13.32 46.50 -1.67
C LEU A 183 12.14 46.47 -0.67
N VAL A 184 11.86 47.55 0.05
CA VAL A 184 10.70 47.61 0.97
C VAL A 184 9.36 47.60 0.24
N ASN A 185 9.28 48.22 -0.95
CA ASN A 185 8.08 48.16 -1.79
C ASN A 185 7.95 46.82 -2.53
N HIS A 186 9.05 46.22 -2.95
CA HIS A 186 9.04 44.89 -3.57
C HIS A 186 8.70 43.78 -2.56
N HIS A 187 9.08 43.93 -1.29
CA HIS A 187 8.72 42.99 -0.22
C HIS A 187 7.25 43.12 0.18
N LYS A 188 6.67 44.33 0.15
CA LYS A 188 5.22 44.54 0.36
C LYS A 188 4.38 44.01 -0.80
N ASN A 189 4.84 44.19 -2.05
CA ASN A 189 4.18 43.61 -3.23
C ASN A 189 4.31 42.09 -3.28
N ASN A 190 5.45 41.52 -2.85
CA ASN A 190 5.58 40.07 -2.69
C ASN A 190 4.74 39.54 -1.52
N GLN A 191 4.57 40.26 -0.41
CA GLN A 191 3.64 39.85 0.66
C GLN A 191 2.16 39.96 0.24
N LEU A 192 1.82 40.89 -0.66
CA LEU A 192 0.48 40.98 -1.25
C LEU A 192 0.27 39.89 -2.31
N GLN A 193 1.27 39.55 -3.12
CA GLN A 193 1.23 38.42 -4.05
C GLN A 193 1.27 37.06 -3.33
N GLU A 194 2.05 36.88 -2.27
CA GLU A 194 2.07 35.68 -1.43
C GLU A 194 0.77 35.52 -0.66
N ARG A 195 0.13 36.61 -0.21
CA ARG A 195 -1.23 36.55 0.35
C ARG A 195 -2.29 36.22 -0.71
N MET A 196 -2.16 36.76 -1.92
CA MET A 196 -3.07 36.46 -3.04
C MET A 196 -2.90 35.05 -3.62
N PHE A 197 -1.71 34.44 -3.53
CA PHE A 197 -1.46 33.04 -3.89
C PHE A 197 -1.83 32.04 -2.78
N SER A 198 -2.16 32.51 -1.57
CA SER A 198 -2.52 31.65 -0.43
C SER A 198 -4.02 31.36 -0.28
N GLU A 199 -4.87 31.89 -1.16
CA GLU A 199 -6.33 31.74 -1.09
C GLU A 199 -6.93 31.09 -2.34
N THR A 200 -6.23 30.14 -2.97
CA THR A 200 -6.97 29.13 -3.73
C THR A 200 -7.58 28.19 -2.69
N PRO A 201 -8.92 28.08 -2.58
CA PRO A 201 -9.52 27.14 -1.64
C PRO A 201 -8.95 25.75 -1.93
N THR A 202 -8.28 25.15 -0.95
CA THR A 202 -7.79 23.78 -1.09
C THR A 202 -8.99 22.91 -1.38
N LEU A 203 -8.96 22.21 -2.53
CA LEU A 203 -10.05 21.32 -2.94
C LEU A 203 -10.41 20.40 -1.76
N PRO A 204 -11.70 20.25 -1.40
CA PRO A 204 -12.12 19.44 -0.26
C PRO A 204 -11.47 18.06 -0.22
N LEU A 205 -11.37 17.39 -1.38
CA LEU A 205 -10.71 16.08 -1.53
C LEU A 205 -9.21 16.08 -1.19
N LEU A 206 -8.53 17.22 -1.28
CA LEU A 206 -7.10 17.38 -1.00
C LEU A 206 -6.81 17.94 0.38
N THR A 207 -7.84 18.18 1.19
CA THR A 207 -7.64 18.56 2.59
C THR A 207 -7.15 17.37 3.41
N PRO A 208 -6.26 17.56 4.39
CA PRO A 208 -5.82 16.49 5.28
C PRO A 208 -6.97 16.00 6.16
N TYR A 209 -6.89 14.75 6.60
CA TYR A 209 -7.90 14.15 7.48
C TYR A 209 -7.28 13.21 8.51
N LYS A 210 -7.76 13.27 9.75
CA LYS A 210 -7.32 12.39 10.83
C LYS A 210 -8.30 11.24 11.01
N MET A 211 -7.90 10.04 10.60
CA MET A 211 -8.67 8.79 10.79
C MET A 211 -8.07 8.03 11.98
N GLY A 212 -8.64 8.19 13.17
CA GLY A 212 -8.09 7.60 14.39
C GLY A 212 -6.64 8.07 14.63
N LYS A 213 -5.69 7.14 14.57
CA LYS A 213 -4.24 7.43 14.69
C LYS A 213 -3.56 7.81 13.36
N TYR A 214 -4.22 7.64 12.23
CA TYR A 214 -3.67 7.89 10.91
C TYR A 214 -3.88 9.34 10.50
N ASN A 215 -2.81 10.02 10.09
CA ASN A 215 -2.87 11.37 9.51
C ASN A 215 -2.79 11.26 7.99
N LEU A 216 -3.93 11.33 7.33
CA LEU A 216 -4.03 11.30 5.88
C LEU A 216 -3.78 12.71 5.32
N SER A 217 -3.01 12.79 4.23
CA SER A 217 -2.69 14.06 3.56
C SER A 217 -3.82 14.54 2.66
N HIS A 218 -4.68 13.63 2.20
CA HIS A 218 -5.85 13.90 1.37
C HIS A 218 -6.96 12.88 1.65
N ARG A 219 -8.15 13.12 1.10
CA ARG A 219 -9.37 12.33 1.30
C ARG A 219 -9.70 11.36 0.16
N ILE A 220 -8.82 11.27 -0.82
CA ILE A 220 -8.91 10.35 -1.97
C ILE A 220 -8.37 8.97 -1.57
N VAL A 221 -9.18 7.93 -1.70
CA VAL A 221 -8.84 6.54 -1.31
C VAL A 221 -8.82 5.64 -2.54
N LEU A 222 -7.84 4.74 -2.66
CA LEU A 222 -7.93 3.64 -3.65
C LEU A 222 -8.93 2.61 -3.13
N ALA A 223 -10.04 2.43 -3.86
CA ALA A 223 -11.01 1.39 -3.55
C ALA A 223 -10.40 -0.01 -3.80
N PRO A 224 -10.88 -1.07 -3.11
CA PRO A 224 -10.40 -2.43 -3.36
C PRO A 224 -10.86 -2.89 -4.75
N LEU A 225 -9.91 -3.40 -5.54
CA LEU A 225 -10.09 -3.77 -6.94
C LEU A 225 -9.42 -5.13 -7.19
N THR A 226 -10.19 -6.22 -7.30
CA THR A 226 -9.65 -7.53 -7.71
C THR A 226 -9.01 -7.44 -9.09
N ARG A 227 -7.75 -7.88 -9.23
CA ARG A 227 -7.01 -7.78 -10.50
C ARG A 227 -6.59 -9.11 -11.11
N GLN A 228 -6.75 -10.23 -10.38
CA GLN A 228 -6.43 -11.60 -10.84
C GLN A 228 -4.99 -11.76 -11.36
N ARG A 229 -4.03 -11.04 -10.75
CA ARG A 229 -2.60 -11.07 -11.12
C ARG A 229 -1.72 -11.73 -10.05
N PHE A 230 -2.29 -12.67 -9.30
CA PHE A 230 -1.57 -13.52 -8.36
C PHE A 230 -1.36 -14.91 -8.97
N TYR A 231 -0.35 -15.64 -8.51
CA TYR A 231 -0.15 -17.06 -8.85
C TYR A 231 -0.25 -17.86 -7.56
N ASP A 232 -1.05 -18.93 -7.56
CA ASP A 232 -1.28 -19.80 -6.39
C ASP A 232 -1.68 -19.05 -5.10
N ASN A 233 -2.45 -17.96 -5.26
CA ASN A 233 -2.85 -17.03 -4.18
C ASN A 233 -1.69 -16.26 -3.53
N VAL A 234 -0.52 -16.21 -4.19
CA VAL A 234 0.65 -15.45 -3.75
C VAL A 234 0.78 -14.17 -4.58
N PRO A 235 0.83 -12.98 -3.94
CA PRO A 235 1.14 -11.72 -4.61
C PRO A 235 2.49 -11.78 -5.34
N GLN A 236 2.57 -11.14 -6.51
CA GLN A 236 3.73 -11.21 -7.38
C GLN A 236 4.51 -9.87 -7.37
N PRO A 237 5.76 -9.81 -7.86
CA PRO A 237 6.53 -8.57 -7.85
C PRO A 237 5.84 -7.38 -8.54
N HIS A 238 5.05 -7.60 -9.60
CA HIS A 238 4.27 -6.55 -10.23
C HIS A 238 3.18 -5.97 -9.33
N THR A 239 2.68 -6.72 -8.35
CA THR A 239 1.75 -6.22 -7.34
C THR A 239 2.38 -5.10 -6.51
N VAL A 240 3.67 -5.23 -6.16
CA VAL A 240 4.41 -4.17 -5.45
C VAL A 240 4.48 -2.91 -6.30
N LEU A 241 4.80 -3.04 -7.60
CA LEU A 241 4.84 -1.90 -8.51
C LEU A 241 3.47 -1.23 -8.64
N TYR A 242 2.40 -2.02 -8.78
CA TYR A 242 1.03 -1.52 -8.91
C TYR A 242 0.58 -0.65 -7.73
N TYR A 243 0.80 -1.12 -6.50
CA TYR A 243 0.45 -0.33 -5.31
C TYR A 243 1.42 0.84 -5.09
N SER A 244 2.72 0.66 -5.36
CA SER A 244 3.72 1.74 -5.24
C SER A 244 3.43 2.91 -6.17
N GLN A 245 2.97 2.62 -7.40
CA GLN A 245 2.57 3.65 -8.36
C GLN A 245 1.39 4.51 -7.86
N ARG A 246 0.54 3.97 -6.98
CA ARG A 246 -0.65 4.64 -6.44
C ARG A 246 -0.44 5.20 -5.04
N ALA A 247 0.75 5.00 -4.47
CA ALA A 247 1.08 5.48 -3.15
C ALA A 247 1.41 6.97 -3.19
N THR A 248 0.82 7.71 -2.26
CA THR A 248 1.17 9.09 -1.93
C THR A 248 1.51 9.15 -0.45
N LYS A 249 2.33 10.13 -0.05
CA LYS A 249 2.64 10.35 1.37
C LYS A 249 1.35 10.70 2.11
N GLY A 250 0.90 9.83 3.01
CA GLY A 250 -0.37 10.00 3.74
C GLY A 250 -1.62 9.64 2.93
N GLY A 251 -1.49 8.88 1.84
CA GLY A 251 -2.65 8.29 1.14
C GLY A 251 -3.14 7.00 1.80
N LEU A 252 -4.43 6.67 1.60
CA LEU A 252 -5.01 5.40 2.01
C LEU A 252 -5.28 4.54 0.76
N LEU A 253 -4.70 3.34 0.73
CA LEU A 253 -4.93 2.34 -0.30
C LEU A 253 -5.59 1.11 0.32
N ILE A 254 -6.74 0.68 -0.21
CA ILE A 254 -7.38 -0.56 0.18
C ILE A 254 -7.01 -1.62 -0.87
N ALA A 255 -6.31 -2.67 -0.43
CA ALA A 255 -5.85 -3.73 -1.31
C ALA A 255 -7.02 -4.53 -1.92
N GLU A 256 -6.71 -5.29 -2.96
CA GLU A 256 -7.68 -6.18 -3.60
C GLU A 256 -8.24 -7.24 -2.64
N ALA A 257 -9.48 -7.68 -2.90
CA ALA A 257 -10.13 -8.70 -2.09
C ALA A 257 -9.26 -9.96 -2.04
N THR A 258 -8.85 -10.33 -0.82
CA THR A 258 -7.92 -11.42 -0.55
C THR A 258 -8.65 -12.51 0.24
N ASN A 259 -8.52 -13.77 -0.20
CA ASN A 259 -9.22 -14.89 0.40
C ASN A 259 -8.70 -15.15 1.82
N VAL A 260 -9.60 -15.31 2.79
CA VAL A 260 -9.23 -15.59 4.20
C VAL A 260 -8.91 -17.07 4.45
N SER A 261 -9.38 -17.96 3.58
CA SER A 261 -9.12 -19.40 3.63
C SER A 261 -9.25 -20.02 2.23
N ASP A 262 -8.88 -21.30 2.09
CA ASP A 262 -8.99 -22.01 0.81
C ASP A 262 -10.42 -22.22 0.33
N THR A 263 -11.40 -22.21 1.24
CA THR A 263 -12.83 -22.29 0.90
C THR A 263 -13.40 -20.94 0.46
N ALA A 264 -12.69 -19.83 0.67
CA ALA A 264 -13.18 -18.48 0.48
C ALA A 264 -12.95 -17.91 -0.95
N LYS A 265 -12.69 -18.76 -1.95
CA LYS A 265 -12.42 -18.29 -3.32
C LYS A 265 -13.62 -17.52 -3.89
N GLY A 266 -13.34 -16.41 -4.58
CA GLY A 266 -14.33 -15.43 -5.05
C GLY A 266 -15.30 -15.86 -6.15
N VAL A 267 -15.42 -17.15 -6.46
CA VAL A 267 -16.39 -17.70 -7.42
C VAL A 267 -17.06 -18.93 -6.81
N SER A 268 -18.40 -18.98 -6.82
CA SER A 268 -19.17 -20.12 -6.35
C SER A 268 -19.06 -21.30 -7.33
N ASN A 269 -17.94 -22.01 -7.30
CA ASN A 269 -17.68 -23.17 -8.16
C ASN A 269 -16.89 -24.24 -7.38
N SER A 270 -17.35 -25.49 -7.42
CA SER A 270 -16.69 -26.60 -6.72
C SER A 270 -15.27 -26.87 -7.19
N GLY A 271 -14.92 -26.54 -8.43
CA GLY A 271 -13.55 -26.66 -8.95
C GLY A 271 -12.54 -25.76 -8.24
N PHE A 272 -13.00 -24.75 -7.50
CA PHE A 272 -12.15 -23.89 -6.66
C PHE A 272 -12.23 -24.23 -5.16
N GLN A 273 -13.01 -25.24 -4.80
CA GLN A 273 -13.17 -25.67 -3.41
C GLN A 273 -12.25 -26.87 -3.11
N PRO A 274 -11.72 -26.98 -1.89
CA PRO A 274 -11.01 -28.18 -1.45
C PRO A 274 -11.85 -29.43 -1.73
N ASP A 275 -11.21 -30.46 -2.29
CA ASP A 275 -11.82 -31.75 -2.62
C ASP A 275 -13.07 -31.69 -3.53
N GLY A 276 -13.26 -30.61 -4.28
CA GLY A 276 -14.43 -30.46 -5.16
C GLY A 276 -15.74 -30.27 -4.40
N GLN A 277 -15.70 -29.83 -3.14
CA GLN A 277 -16.88 -29.64 -2.31
C GLN A 277 -17.78 -28.52 -2.84
N ALA A 278 -19.05 -28.53 -2.44
CA ALA A 278 -19.96 -27.43 -2.74
C ALA A 278 -19.50 -26.14 -2.03
N PRO A 279 -19.50 -24.98 -2.72
CA PRO A 279 -19.25 -23.68 -2.09
C PRO A 279 -20.19 -23.44 -0.91
N VAL A 280 -19.75 -22.67 0.08
CA VAL A 280 -20.55 -22.40 1.27
C VAL A 280 -21.35 -21.10 1.16
N SER A 281 -22.56 -21.06 1.72
CA SER A 281 -23.43 -19.88 1.73
C SER A 281 -24.34 -19.83 2.97
N SER A 282 -25.09 -18.73 3.14
CA SER A 282 -26.22 -18.65 4.08
C SER A 282 -27.39 -19.55 3.62
N THR A 283 -27.45 -19.92 2.34
CA THR A 283 -28.49 -20.74 1.70
C THR A 283 -27.91 -21.95 0.95
N ASP A 284 -28.79 -22.87 0.53
CA ASP A 284 -28.52 -23.96 -0.41
C ASP A 284 -29.17 -23.73 -1.79
N LYS A 285 -29.80 -22.57 -2.00
CA LYS A 285 -30.38 -22.18 -3.28
C LYS A 285 -29.29 -21.70 -4.25
N PRO A 286 -29.29 -22.16 -5.52
CA PRO A 286 -28.38 -21.64 -6.53
C PRO A 286 -28.81 -20.24 -7.00
N ILE A 287 -27.85 -19.50 -7.57
CA ILE A 287 -28.15 -18.28 -8.33
C ILE A 287 -29.02 -18.66 -9.53
N SER A 288 -30.14 -17.96 -9.71
CA SER A 288 -31.13 -18.29 -10.73
C SER A 288 -30.77 -17.78 -12.13
N SER A 289 -30.02 -16.68 -12.19
CA SER A 289 -29.63 -16.02 -13.43
C SER A 289 -28.26 -16.49 -13.91
N PRO A 290 -28.16 -17.09 -15.11
CA PRO A 290 -26.86 -17.41 -15.68
C PRO A 290 -26.10 -16.12 -15.97
N VAL A 291 -24.87 -16.01 -15.47
CA VAL A 291 -23.94 -15.00 -15.96
C VAL A 291 -23.15 -15.64 -17.10
N GLU A 292 -23.23 -15.04 -18.29
CA GLU A 292 -22.59 -15.57 -19.49
C GLU A 292 -21.10 -15.88 -19.26
N GLY A 293 -20.69 -17.11 -19.59
CA GLY A 293 -19.32 -17.59 -19.36
C GLY A 293 -18.98 -18.03 -17.93
N MET A 294 -19.91 -17.94 -16.97
CA MET A 294 -19.70 -18.44 -15.60
C MET A 294 -20.62 -19.62 -15.26
N HIS A 295 -20.02 -20.69 -14.75
CA HIS A 295 -20.73 -21.83 -14.19
C HIS A 295 -20.71 -21.76 -12.66
N PHE A 296 -21.89 -21.56 -12.07
CA PHE A 296 -22.05 -21.56 -10.62
C PHE A 296 -22.50 -22.94 -10.12
N THR A 297 -21.70 -23.53 -9.24
CA THR A 297 -22.12 -24.74 -8.52
C THR A 297 -23.12 -24.37 -7.43
N PRO A 298 -24.24 -25.10 -7.26
CA PRO A 298 -25.16 -24.89 -6.15
C PRO A 298 -24.41 -24.90 -4.81
N PRO A 299 -24.61 -23.88 -3.95
CA PRO A 299 -23.93 -23.83 -2.68
C PRO A 299 -24.52 -24.82 -1.69
N ARG A 300 -23.77 -25.13 -0.64
CA ARG A 300 -24.28 -25.74 0.57
C ARG A 300 -24.46 -24.67 1.65
N ARG A 301 -25.60 -24.72 2.33
CA ARG A 301 -25.83 -23.96 3.56
C ARG A 301 -24.81 -24.32 4.65
N LEU A 302 -24.13 -23.32 5.20
CA LEU A 302 -23.27 -23.51 6.38
C LEU A 302 -24.08 -24.08 7.54
N ARG A 303 -23.59 -25.13 8.20
CA ARG A 303 -24.20 -25.58 9.46
C ARG A 303 -23.86 -24.57 10.55
N THR A 304 -24.76 -24.42 11.52
CA THR A 304 -24.59 -23.50 12.64
C THR A 304 -23.27 -23.73 13.39
N ASN A 305 -22.84 -24.99 13.54
CA ASN A 305 -21.60 -25.37 14.21
C ASN A 305 -20.32 -25.14 13.38
N GLU A 306 -20.44 -24.77 12.10
CA GLU A 306 -19.29 -24.42 11.24
C GLU A 306 -18.99 -22.93 11.26
N ILE A 307 -19.97 -22.09 11.61
CA ILE A 307 -19.83 -20.62 11.60
C ILE A 307 -18.68 -20.14 12.50
N PRO A 308 -18.49 -20.66 13.73
CA PRO A 308 -17.36 -20.25 14.57
C PRO A 308 -15.99 -20.48 13.91
N GLN A 309 -15.83 -21.54 13.10
CA GLN A 309 -14.58 -21.77 12.38
C GLN A 309 -14.36 -20.71 11.29
N ILE A 310 -15.41 -20.34 10.55
CA ILE A 310 -15.30 -19.27 9.55
C ILE A 310 -14.93 -17.93 10.21
N VAL A 311 -15.52 -17.62 11.36
CA VAL A 311 -15.14 -16.42 12.15
C VAL A 311 -13.66 -16.48 12.54
N ASP A 312 -13.17 -17.66 12.94
CA ASP A 312 -11.75 -17.86 13.29
C ASP A 312 -10.81 -17.71 12.08
N ASP A 313 -11.22 -18.15 10.89
CA ASP A 313 -10.45 -17.95 9.64
C ASP A 313 -10.26 -16.44 9.35
N PHE A 314 -11.30 -15.62 9.53
CA PHE A 314 -11.20 -14.16 9.41
C PHE A 314 -10.25 -13.56 10.46
N ARG A 315 -10.31 -14.05 11.71
CA ARG A 315 -9.41 -13.62 12.79
C ARG A 315 -7.95 -13.93 12.47
N ILE A 316 -7.66 -15.15 12.00
CA ILE A 316 -6.31 -15.57 11.60
C ILE A 316 -5.82 -14.75 10.40
N ALA A 317 -6.66 -14.55 9.39
CA ALA A 317 -6.32 -13.74 8.22
C ALA A 317 -5.97 -12.29 8.61
N ALA A 318 -6.70 -11.71 9.59
CA ALA A 318 -6.39 -10.38 10.09
C ALA A 318 -5.04 -10.31 10.82
N ARG A 319 -4.72 -11.31 11.66
CA ARG A 319 -3.39 -11.43 12.27
C ARG A 319 -2.30 -11.50 11.21
N ASN A 320 -2.46 -12.38 10.23
CA ASN A 320 -1.48 -12.58 9.15
C ASN A 320 -1.27 -11.29 8.34
N ALA A 321 -2.32 -10.50 8.10
CA ALA A 321 -2.20 -9.21 7.43
C ALA A 321 -1.33 -8.23 8.24
N ILE A 322 -1.50 -8.16 9.56
CA ILE A 322 -0.66 -7.32 10.42
C ILE A 322 0.79 -7.83 10.45
N GLU A 323 1.00 -9.14 10.54
CA GLU A 323 2.33 -9.76 10.48
C GLU A 323 3.03 -9.49 9.14
N ALA A 324 2.28 -9.43 8.04
CA ALA A 324 2.77 -9.06 6.71
C ALA A 324 3.07 -7.56 6.55
N GLY A 325 2.75 -6.73 7.56
CA GLY A 325 3.05 -5.30 7.58
C GLY A 325 1.95 -4.38 7.07
N PHE A 326 0.70 -4.85 6.94
CA PHE A 326 -0.42 -3.96 6.65
C PHE A 326 -0.74 -3.06 7.86
N ASP A 327 -1.14 -1.81 7.58
CA ASP A 327 -1.59 -0.88 8.63
C ASP A 327 -2.91 -1.32 9.29
N GLY A 328 -3.74 -2.07 8.55
CA GLY A 328 -5.02 -2.59 9.02
C GLY A 328 -5.72 -3.45 7.97
N VAL A 329 -6.97 -3.83 8.26
CA VAL A 329 -7.79 -4.70 7.40
C VAL A 329 -9.17 -4.11 7.15
N GLU A 330 -9.70 -4.31 5.95
CA GLU A 330 -11.09 -4.04 5.61
C GLU A 330 -11.87 -5.36 5.49
N ILE A 331 -12.90 -5.53 6.32
CA ILE A 331 -13.81 -6.67 6.23
C ILE A 331 -14.73 -6.48 5.03
N HIS A 332 -14.75 -7.43 4.09
CA HIS A 332 -15.62 -7.35 2.93
C HIS A 332 -17.04 -7.86 3.23
N GLY A 333 -17.92 -6.99 3.74
CA GLY A 333 -19.34 -7.23 4.00
C GLY A 333 -20.29 -6.76 2.89
N ALA A 334 -19.91 -6.90 1.62
CA ALA A 334 -20.59 -6.23 0.50
C ALA A 334 -20.65 -7.12 -0.74
N HIS A 335 -21.33 -6.64 -1.79
CA HIS A 335 -21.33 -7.19 -3.15
C HIS A 335 -21.71 -8.68 -3.24
N GLY A 336 -22.68 -9.14 -2.47
CA GLY A 336 -23.18 -10.51 -2.57
C GLY A 336 -22.20 -11.60 -2.19
N PHE A 337 -21.06 -11.26 -1.55
CA PHE A 337 -20.17 -12.23 -0.93
C PHE A 337 -20.74 -12.74 0.39
N LEU A 338 -20.08 -13.74 0.99
CA LEU A 338 -20.61 -14.52 2.11
C LEU A 338 -21.25 -13.69 3.23
N ILE A 339 -20.59 -12.64 3.72
CA ILE A 339 -21.12 -11.80 4.81
C ILE A 339 -22.39 -11.04 4.35
N ASP A 340 -22.42 -10.52 3.12
CA ASP A 340 -23.59 -9.84 2.54
C ASP A 340 -24.76 -10.83 2.35
N GLN A 341 -24.47 -12.07 1.95
CA GLN A 341 -25.47 -13.14 1.84
C GLN A 341 -26.12 -13.50 3.18
N PHE A 342 -25.41 -13.37 4.30
CA PHE A 342 -26.02 -13.53 5.63
C PHE A 342 -26.86 -12.31 6.02
N MET A 343 -26.43 -11.10 5.68
CA MET A 343 -27.13 -9.88 6.09
C MET A 343 -28.49 -9.67 5.40
N LYS A 344 -28.66 -10.19 4.17
CA LYS A 344 -29.81 -9.87 3.32
C LYS A 344 -30.89 -10.95 3.28
N ASP A 345 -32.16 -10.58 3.45
CA ASP A 345 -33.27 -11.57 3.53
C ASP A 345 -33.58 -12.33 2.24
N GLN A 346 -33.33 -11.77 1.06
CA GLN A 346 -33.67 -12.50 -0.17
C GLN A 346 -32.70 -13.65 -0.45
N VAL A 347 -31.57 -13.70 0.26
CA VAL A 347 -30.61 -14.82 0.21
C VAL A 347 -30.64 -15.63 1.50
N ASN A 348 -30.61 -14.98 2.67
CA ASN A 348 -30.57 -15.66 3.95
C ASN A 348 -31.96 -16.18 4.36
N ASP A 349 -32.24 -17.43 3.97
CA ASP A 349 -33.44 -18.18 4.36
C ASP A 349 -33.20 -19.13 5.55
N ARG A 350 -32.22 -18.82 6.41
CA ARG A 350 -31.96 -19.60 7.62
C ARG A 350 -33.05 -19.36 8.68
N THR A 351 -33.29 -20.37 9.51
CA THR A 351 -34.22 -20.34 10.64
C THR A 351 -33.55 -20.46 12.01
N ASP A 352 -32.21 -20.56 12.03
CA ASP A 352 -31.41 -20.58 13.25
C ASP A 352 -31.04 -19.16 13.72
N GLN A 353 -30.14 -19.04 14.71
CA GLN A 353 -29.75 -17.74 15.27
C GLN A 353 -29.01 -16.80 14.30
N TYR A 354 -28.77 -17.24 13.06
CA TYR A 354 -28.12 -16.47 12.01
C TYR A 354 -29.08 -16.08 10.87
N GLY A 355 -30.39 -16.28 11.02
CA GLY A 355 -31.40 -15.85 10.03
C GLY A 355 -32.72 -15.38 10.62
N GLY A 356 -33.64 -14.98 9.74
CA GLY A 356 -34.93 -14.42 10.11
C GLY A 356 -34.85 -12.93 10.47
N SER A 357 -34.72 -12.62 11.76
CA SER A 357 -34.71 -11.24 12.25
C SER A 357 -33.48 -10.45 11.77
N LEU A 358 -33.61 -9.13 11.67
CA LEU A 358 -32.50 -8.25 11.30
C LEU A 358 -31.28 -8.44 12.21
N GLU A 359 -31.49 -8.61 13.52
CA GLU A 359 -30.42 -8.93 14.48
C GLU A 359 -29.70 -10.22 14.12
N ASN A 360 -30.45 -11.31 13.89
CA ASN A 360 -29.87 -12.61 13.59
C ASN A 360 -29.10 -12.60 12.26
N ARG A 361 -29.63 -11.96 11.22
CA ARG A 361 -28.96 -11.83 9.92
C ARG A 361 -27.65 -11.04 10.02
N CYS A 362 -27.58 -10.05 10.91
CA CYS A 362 -26.37 -9.27 11.14
C CYS A 362 -25.36 -9.94 12.08
N ARG A 363 -25.79 -10.95 12.86
CA ARG A 363 -24.99 -11.61 13.90
C ARG A 363 -23.64 -12.12 13.39
N PHE A 364 -23.63 -12.83 12.26
CA PHE A 364 -22.41 -13.37 11.67
C PHE A 364 -21.38 -12.26 11.32
N SER A 365 -21.84 -11.16 10.73
CA SER A 365 -21.00 -10.00 10.40
C SER A 365 -20.39 -9.38 11.68
N LEU A 366 -21.19 -9.23 12.73
CA LEU A 366 -20.76 -8.63 13.99
C LEU A 366 -19.81 -9.56 14.79
N GLU A 367 -19.99 -10.88 14.72
CA GLU A 367 -19.05 -11.86 15.29
C GLU A 367 -17.68 -11.78 14.62
N ILE A 368 -17.63 -11.62 13.28
CA ILE A 368 -16.36 -11.40 12.55
C ILE A 368 -15.70 -10.09 12.99
N VAL A 369 -16.47 -8.99 13.06
CA VAL A 369 -15.96 -7.70 13.52
C VAL A 369 -15.38 -7.82 14.92
N GLU A 370 -16.11 -8.43 15.86
CA GLU A 370 -15.65 -8.60 17.24
C GLU A 370 -14.37 -9.44 17.31
N ALA A 371 -14.31 -10.57 16.60
CA ALA A 371 -13.13 -11.44 16.58
C ALA A 371 -11.88 -10.72 16.06
N ILE A 372 -12.00 -9.97 14.95
CA ILE A 372 -10.89 -9.21 14.38
C ILE A 372 -10.49 -8.04 15.30
N VAL A 373 -11.45 -7.31 15.85
CA VAL A 373 -11.19 -6.20 16.77
C VAL A 373 -10.41 -6.68 18.00
N ASN A 374 -10.78 -7.83 18.56
CA ASN A 374 -10.08 -8.42 19.70
C ASN A 374 -8.66 -8.89 19.34
N GLU A 375 -8.42 -9.28 18.09
CA GLU A 375 -7.13 -9.77 17.62
C GLU A 375 -6.14 -8.64 17.31
N ILE A 376 -6.55 -7.62 16.54
CA ILE A 376 -5.62 -6.62 16.00
C ILE A 376 -5.87 -5.19 16.52
N GLY A 377 -6.92 -4.99 17.31
CA GLY A 377 -7.35 -3.69 17.81
C GLY A 377 -8.26 -2.93 16.83
N SER A 378 -9.29 -2.26 17.35
CA SER A 378 -10.33 -1.61 16.53
C SER A 378 -9.81 -0.48 15.63
N ASP A 379 -8.72 0.18 16.02
CA ASP A 379 -8.08 1.26 15.28
C ASP A 379 -7.48 0.82 13.93
N LYS A 380 -7.46 -0.50 13.65
CA LYS A 380 -6.94 -1.11 12.42
C LYS A 380 -8.03 -1.82 11.61
N VAL A 381 -9.29 -1.70 12.01
CA VAL A 381 -10.40 -2.43 11.37
C VAL A 381 -11.30 -1.45 10.62
N GLY A 382 -11.56 -1.74 9.36
CA GLY A 382 -12.65 -1.17 8.58
C GLY A 382 -13.62 -2.25 8.15
N ILE A 383 -14.83 -1.86 7.73
CA ILE A 383 -15.78 -2.77 7.08
C ILE A 383 -16.40 -2.11 5.86
N ARG A 384 -16.51 -2.86 4.77
CA ARG A 384 -17.19 -2.45 3.55
C ARG A 384 -18.61 -3.01 3.49
N LEU A 385 -19.61 -2.17 3.23
CA LEU A 385 -21.03 -2.55 3.14
C LEU A 385 -21.66 -2.02 1.85
N SER A 386 -22.68 -2.72 1.34
CA SER A 386 -23.41 -2.31 0.13
C SER A 386 -24.92 -2.59 0.26
N PRO A 387 -25.61 -1.94 1.21
CA PRO A 387 -27.01 -2.27 1.53
C PRO A 387 -27.93 -2.18 0.30
N HIS A 388 -27.72 -1.17 -0.55
CA HIS A 388 -28.58 -0.94 -1.72
C HIS A 388 -28.14 -1.67 -3.00
N VAL A 389 -27.07 -2.46 -2.97
CA VAL A 389 -26.54 -3.13 -4.17
C VAL A 389 -27.07 -4.56 -4.27
N ASN A 390 -27.76 -4.88 -5.36
CA ASN A 390 -28.39 -6.20 -5.60
C ASN A 390 -27.50 -7.12 -6.45
N TYR A 391 -26.19 -7.07 -6.28
CA TYR A 391 -25.25 -7.85 -7.10
C TYR A 391 -25.35 -9.35 -6.78
N MET A 392 -25.31 -10.20 -7.83
CA MET A 392 -25.44 -11.67 -7.73
C MET A 392 -26.67 -12.12 -6.92
N GLU A 393 -27.83 -11.50 -7.21
CA GLU A 393 -29.13 -11.78 -6.56
C GLU A 393 -29.16 -11.53 -5.05
N SER A 394 -28.13 -10.89 -4.49
CA SER A 394 -28.05 -10.50 -3.09
C SER A 394 -28.85 -9.23 -2.81
N THR A 395 -30.16 -9.38 -2.67
CA THR A 395 -31.14 -8.29 -2.47
C THR A 395 -31.67 -8.29 -1.03
N ASP A 396 -32.01 -7.12 -0.51
CA ASP A 396 -32.70 -6.97 0.77
C ASP A 396 -34.07 -6.29 0.60
N SER A 397 -35.07 -6.71 1.37
CA SER A 397 -36.41 -6.11 1.35
C SER A 397 -36.45 -4.71 1.96
N ASP A 398 -35.57 -4.40 2.91
CA ASP A 398 -35.44 -3.08 3.54
C ASP A 398 -33.95 -2.70 3.73
N PRO A 399 -33.27 -2.32 2.64
CA PRO A 399 -31.84 -2.03 2.68
C PRO A 399 -31.50 -0.80 3.54
N GLU A 400 -32.46 0.10 3.76
CA GLU A 400 -32.26 1.25 4.65
C GLU A 400 -32.23 0.82 6.12
N ALA A 401 -33.20 0.02 6.55
CA ALA A 401 -33.19 -0.55 7.90
C ALA A 401 -31.95 -1.41 8.15
N LEU A 402 -31.55 -2.23 7.18
CA LEU A 402 -30.32 -3.03 7.26
C LEU A 402 -29.07 -2.16 7.43
N GLY A 403 -28.90 -1.16 6.56
CA GLY A 403 -27.75 -0.25 6.63
C GLY A 403 -27.68 0.52 7.95
N LEU A 404 -28.81 1.05 8.42
CA LEU A 404 -28.91 1.77 9.69
C LEU A 404 -28.63 0.88 10.90
N TYR A 405 -29.13 -0.35 10.90
CA TYR A 405 -28.87 -1.30 11.98
C TYR A 405 -27.38 -1.64 12.07
N MET A 406 -26.74 -1.91 10.92
CA MET A 406 -25.32 -2.24 10.88
C MET A 406 -24.45 -1.09 11.39
N VAL A 407 -24.60 0.14 10.89
CA VAL A 407 -23.74 1.25 11.37
C VAL A 407 -23.94 1.58 12.84
N LYS A 408 -25.17 1.47 13.36
CA LYS A 408 -25.45 1.66 14.79
C LYS A 408 -24.78 0.56 15.63
N SER A 409 -24.82 -0.68 15.16
CA SER A 409 -24.19 -1.82 15.84
C SER A 409 -22.67 -1.72 15.82
N LEU A 410 -22.09 -1.26 14.70
CA LEU A 410 -20.65 -1.09 14.53
C LEU A 410 -20.05 -0.04 15.47
N ASN A 411 -20.83 0.97 15.90
CA ASN A 411 -20.38 1.98 16.86
C ASN A 411 -19.91 1.35 18.20
N LYS A 412 -20.46 0.19 18.61
CA LYS A 412 -20.02 -0.54 19.82
C LYS A 412 -18.53 -0.89 19.76
N TYR A 413 -18.02 -1.21 18.57
CA TYR A 413 -16.66 -1.72 18.38
C TYR A 413 -15.64 -0.61 18.10
N SER A 414 -16.09 0.63 17.87
CA SER A 414 -15.20 1.78 17.59
C SER A 414 -14.17 1.49 16.50
N ILE A 415 -14.58 0.80 15.43
CA ILE A 415 -13.72 0.48 14.28
C ILE A 415 -13.27 1.75 13.56
N ALA A 416 -12.11 1.71 12.89
CA ALA A 416 -11.49 2.87 12.25
C ALA A 416 -12.42 3.56 11.24
N TYR A 417 -13.11 2.78 10.39
CA TYR A 417 -14.02 3.33 9.40
C TYR A 417 -15.12 2.37 8.95
N CYS A 418 -16.18 2.93 8.37
CA CYS A 418 -17.20 2.20 7.61
C CYS A 418 -17.17 2.68 6.15
N HIS A 419 -16.95 1.78 5.21
CA HIS A 419 -16.88 2.06 3.77
C HIS A 419 -18.16 1.59 3.10
N MET A 420 -18.97 2.52 2.58
CA MET A 420 -20.24 2.19 1.95
C MET A 420 -20.25 2.49 0.45
N VAL A 421 -20.79 1.53 -0.30
CA VAL A 421 -21.00 1.67 -1.75
C VAL A 421 -22.36 2.29 -1.98
N GLU A 422 -22.39 3.39 -2.73
CA GLU A 422 -23.60 4.07 -3.17
C GLU A 422 -24.52 3.08 -3.92
N PRO A 423 -25.86 3.22 -3.82
CA PRO A 423 -26.75 2.62 -4.79
C PRO A 423 -26.23 3.00 -6.18
N ARG A 424 -26.06 2.02 -7.07
CA ARG A 424 -25.55 2.32 -8.43
C ARG A 424 -26.38 3.46 -9.00
N MET A 425 -25.70 4.49 -9.51
CA MET A 425 -26.33 5.45 -10.42
C MET A 425 -26.96 4.62 -11.54
N GLU A 426 -28.29 4.61 -11.62
CA GLU A 426 -28.97 4.14 -12.82
C GLU A 426 -28.61 5.13 -13.92
N ILE A 427 -27.56 4.80 -14.70
CA ILE A 427 -27.23 5.53 -15.92
C ILE A 427 -28.37 5.24 -16.90
N GLY A 428 -29.41 6.07 -16.85
CA GLY A 428 -30.63 5.85 -17.64
C GLY A 428 -31.65 6.98 -17.63
N ALA A 429 -31.52 8.00 -16.78
CA ALA A 429 -32.40 9.17 -16.88
C ALA A 429 -31.69 10.41 -16.38
N GLU A 430 -31.47 11.37 -17.28
CA GLU A 430 -31.36 12.78 -16.92
C GLU A 430 -32.47 13.08 -15.89
N ASN A 431 -32.08 13.51 -14.68
CA ASN A 431 -32.96 13.89 -13.57
C ASN A 431 -33.56 12.79 -12.66
N THR A 432 -32.92 11.63 -12.46
CA THR A 432 -33.27 10.80 -11.28
C THR A 432 -32.63 11.35 -10.02
N LYS A 433 -33.39 12.17 -9.28
CA LYS A 433 -33.14 12.49 -7.86
C LYS A 433 -32.81 11.19 -7.11
N PHE A 434 -31.73 11.19 -6.32
CA PHE A 434 -31.37 10.11 -5.40
C PHE A 434 -32.59 9.66 -4.58
N SER A 435 -33.27 8.58 -4.97
CA SER A 435 -34.37 8.01 -4.15
C SER A 435 -33.83 7.30 -2.91
N LYS A 436 -32.54 6.93 -2.94
CA LYS A 436 -31.81 6.23 -1.87
C LYS A 436 -30.51 7.00 -1.61
N SER A 437 -30.18 7.19 -0.33
CA SER A 437 -29.03 7.98 0.11
C SER A 437 -28.31 7.27 1.25
N LEU A 438 -26.98 7.34 1.27
CA LEU A 438 -26.16 6.88 2.40
C LEU A 438 -26.16 7.88 3.58
N LEU A 439 -26.77 9.06 3.44
CA LEU A 439 -26.78 10.10 4.47
C LEU A 439 -27.31 9.64 5.83
N PRO A 440 -28.41 8.86 5.94
CA PRO A 440 -28.87 8.35 7.23
C PRO A 440 -27.80 7.47 7.91
N MET A 441 -27.10 6.63 7.14
CA MET A 441 -26.03 5.77 7.66
C MET A 441 -24.80 6.58 8.07
N ARG A 442 -24.39 7.56 7.24
CA ARG A 442 -23.30 8.50 7.57
C ARG A 442 -23.57 9.22 8.89
N LYS A 443 -24.79 9.71 9.11
CA LYS A 443 -25.18 10.43 10.34
C LYS A 443 -25.24 9.52 11.57
N ALA A 444 -25.52 8.24 11.38
CA ALA A 444 -25.64 7.27 12.46
C ALA A 444 -24.30 6.60 12.84
N PHE A 445 -23.27 6.68 12.00
CA PHE A 445 -21.93 6.16 12.28
C PHE A 445 -21.02 7.23 12.91
N ASN A 446 -20.31 6.88 13.98
CA ASN A 446 -19.56 7.85 14.78
C ASN A 446 -18.15 8.14 14.24
N ASN A 447 -17.52 7.15 13.60
CA ASN A 447 -16.15 7.23 13.11
C ASN A 447 -16.12 7.57 11.62
N THR A 448 -14.95 7.42 10.99
CA THR A 448 -14.73 7.79 9.59
C THR A 448 -15.66 7.02 8.64
N PHE A 449 -16.35 7.73 7.77
CA PHE A 449 -17.24 7.16 6.77
C PHE A 449 -16.69 7.36 5.36
N ILE A 450 -16.43 6.27 4.64
CA ILE A 450 -15.90 6.29 3.29
C ILE A 450 -17.03 6.04 2.30
N VAL A 451 -17.28 6.95 1.37
CA VAL A 451 -18.25 6.76 0.28
C VAL A 451 -17.56 6.28 -1.00
N ALA A 452 -18.22 5.43 -1.77
CA ALA A 452 -17.70 4.93 -3.03
C ALA A 452 -18.81 4.67 -4.04
N GLY A 453 -18.50 4.80 -5.33
CA GLY A 453 -19.42 4.45 -6.41
C GLY A 453 -19.74 5.62 -7.34
N GLY A 454 -19.13 5.62 -8.53
CA GLY A 454 -19.46 6.58 -9.59
C GLY A 454 -18.86 7.97 -9.46
N TYR A 455 -18.29 8.33 -8.31
CA TYR A 455 -17.66 9.63 -8.08
C TYR A 455 -16.61 10.01 -9.13
N ASP A 456 -16.71 11.25 -9.61
CA ASP A 456 -15.63 12.01 -10.24
C ASP A 456 -15.01 12.99 -9.24
N ARG A 457 -14.27 13.98 -9.76
CA ARG A 457 -13.59 15.01 -8.95
C ARG A 457 -14.60 15.95 -8.30
N GLU A 458 -15.52 16.50 -9.09
CA GLU A 458 -16.51 17.49 -8.65
C GLU A 458 -17.50 16.89 -7.65
N ASP A 459 -18.03 15.71 -7.94
CA ASP A 459 -18.97 15.02 -7.05
C ASP A 459 -18.30 14.56 -5.75
N GLY A 460 -17.01 14.20 -5.82
CA GLY A 460 -16.21 13.87 -4.64
C GLY A 460 -15.95 15.09 -3.75
N ASN A 461 -15.65 16.25 -4.34
CA ASN A 461 -15.51 17.49 -3.58
C ASN A 461 -16.82 17.86 -2.86
N LYS A 462 -17.95 17.80 -3.58
CA LYS A 462 -19.28 18.01 -2.99
C LYS A 462 -19.58 17.02 -1.87
N ALA A 463 -19.15 15.76 -1.99
CA ALA A 463 -19.40 14.76 -0.95
C ALA A 463 -18.74 15.11 0.39
N ILE A 464 -17.56 15.70 0.33
CA ILE A 464 -16.85 16.18 1.53
C ILE A 464 -17.51 17.46 2.06
N GLU A 465 -17.81 18.44 1.19
CA GLU A 465 -18.43 19.72 1.58
C GLU A 465 -19.81 19.54 2.23
N GLU A 466 -20.62 18.65 1.68
CA GLU A 466 -21.97 18.35 2.15
C GLU A 466 -21.99 17.33 3.30
N ASN A 467 -20.82 16.91 3.78
CA ASN A 467 -20.64 15.91 4.84
C ASN A 467 -21.37 14.57 4.54
N ARG A 468 -21.38 14.16 3.26
CA ARG A 468 -21.88 12.85 2.82
C ARG A 468 -20.90 11.72 3.14
N GLY A 469 -19.61 12.04 3.18
CA GLY A 469 -18.54 11.15 3.61
C GLY A 469 -17.35 11.95 4.11
N ASP A 470 -16.48 11.30 4.89
CA ASP A 470 -15.22 11.90 5.34
C ASP A 470 -14.08 11.65 4.33
N LEU A 471 -14.17 10.53 3.62
CA LEU A 471 -13.25 10.10 2.56
C LEU A 471 -14.05 9.60 1.35
N VAL A 472 -13.46 9.67 0.16
CA VAL A 472 -14.08 9.19 -1.09
C VAL A 472 -13.16 8.15 -1.75
N ALA A 473 -13.69 6.95 -1.98
CA ALA A 473 -12.94 5.86 -2.60
C ALA A 473 -13.21 5.75 -4.10
N TYR A 474 -12.13 5.70 -4.87
CA TYR A 474 -12.13 5.65 -6.32
C TYR A 474 -11.62 4.31 -6.83
N GLY A 475 -12.43 3.66 -7.67
CA GLY A 475 -12.08 2.41 -8.32
C GLY A 475 -11.47 2.63 -9.70
N ARG A 476 -12.31 2.62 -10.74
CA ARG A 476 -11.92 2.70 -12.16
C ARG A 476 -11.01 3.89 -12.50
N LEU A 477 -11.27 5.07 -11.93
CA LEU A 477 -10.43 6.25 -12.16
C LEU A 477 -9.02 6.04 -11.61
N PHE A 478 -8.88 5.60 -10.36
CA PHE A 478 -7.59 5.37 -9.73
C PHE A 478 -6.86 4.14 -10.31
N LEU A 479 -7.61 3.19 -10.88
CA LEU A 479 -7.05 2.10 -11.67
C LEU A 479 -6.28 2.62 -12.87
N ALA A 480 -6.84 3.54 -13.67
CA ALA A 480 -6.17 4.05 -14.87
C ALA A 480 -5.24 5.24 -14.61
N ASN A 481 -5.36 5.89 -13.45
CA ASN A 481 -4.63 7.10 -13.12
C ASN A 481 -3.85 6.85 -11.83
N PRO A 482 -2.60 6.35 -11.91
CA PRO A 482 -1.82 6.02 -10.71
C PRO A 482 -1.58 7.24 -9.80
N ASP A 483 -1.58 8.43 -10.39
CA ASP A 483 -1.40 9.73 -9.76
C ASP A 483 -2.71 10.53 -9.65
N LEU A 484 -3.85 9.85 -9.47
CA LEU A 484 -5.18 10.49 -9.43
C LEU A 484 -5.26 11.72 -8.50
N PRO A 485 -4.69 11.72 -7.27
CA PRO A 485 -4.71 12.92 -6.42
C PRO A 485 -4.06 14.14 -7.08
N ARG A 486 -2.91 13.94 -7.77
CA ARG A 486 -2.21 15.01 -8.47
C ARG A 486 -3.00 15.52 -9.67
N ARG A 487 -3.66 14.61 -10.40
CA ARG A 487 -4.54 15.00 -11.52
C ARG A 487 -5.74 15.81 -11.03
N PHE A 488 -6.33 15.44 -9.90
CA PHE A 488 -7.42 16.24 -9.31
C PHE A 488 -6.96 17.60 -8.81
N GLU A 489 -5.76 17.68 -8.23
CA GLU A 489 -5.14 18.95 -7.81
C GLU A 489 -4.98 19.92 -8.98
N LEU A 490 -4.46 19.42 -10.10
CA LEU A 490 -4.17 20.23 -11.29
C LEU A 490 -5.35 20.37 -12.25
N ASP A 491 -6.47 19.71 -11.97
CA ASP A 491 -7.59 19.56 -12.90
C ASP A 491 -7.14 19.02 -14.28
N ALA A 492 -6.22 18.05 -14.24
CA ALA A 492 -5.61 17.47 -15.43
C ALA A 492 -6.49 16.41 -16.08
N SER A 493 -6.26 16.15 -17.37
CA SER A 493 -6.95 15.07 -18.08
C SER A 493 -6.71 13.71 -17.43
N LEU A 494 -7.73 12.87 -17.44
CA LEU A 494 -7.68 11.51 -16.89
C LEU A 494 -7.44 10.49 -18.00
N ASN A 495 -6.53 9.55 -17.76
CA ASN A 495 -6.37 8.36 -18.58
C ASN A 495 -7.69 7.57 -18.63
N GLN A 496 -8.00 7.04 -19.81
CA GLN A 496 -9.14 6.16 -20.01
C GLN A 496 -8.80 4.75 -19.52
N TYR A 497 -9.68 4.16 -18.71
CA TYR A 497 -9.54 2.78 -18.28
C TYR A 497 -9.96 1.81 -19.39
N ASN A 498 -9.27 0.67 -19.50
CA ASN A 498 -9.62 -0.40 -20.43
C ASN A 498 -10.23 -1.57 -19.66
N ARG A 499 -11.54 -1.78 -19.82
CA ARG A 499 -12.28 -2.84 -19.12
C ARG A 499 -11.82 -4.24 -19.47
N GLU A 500 -11.33 -4.46 -20.69
CA GLU A 500 -10.87 -5.78 -21.15
C GLU A 500 -9.63 -6.26 -20.37
N THR A 501 -8.91 -5.32 -19.75
CA THR A 501 -7.66 -5.59 -19.00
C THR A 501 -7.86 -5.62 -17.48
N PHE A 502 -9.10 -5.52 -17.00
CA PHE A 502 -9.38 -5.52 -15.57
C PHE A 502 -8.99 -6.84 -14.91
N TYR A 503 -9.35 -7.95 -15.58
CA TYR A 503 -9.23 -9.32 -15.11
C TYR A 503 -8.43 -10.15 -16.12
N THR A 504 -7.12 -9.93 -16.16
CA THR A 504 -6.19 -10.66 -17.02
C THR A 504 -4.98 -11.10 -16.21
N HIS A 505 -4.28 -12.12 -16.70
CA HIS A 505 -3.04 -12.63 -16.09
C HIS A 505 -1.79 -11.90 -16.59
N ASP A 506 -1.93 -10.95 -17.54
CA ASP A 506 -0.80 -10.17 -18.05
C ASP A 506 -0.26 -9.27 -16.93
N PRO A 507 1.05 -9.35 -16.59
CA PRO A 507 1.61 -8.65 -15.44
C PRO A 507 1.74 -7.13 -15.65
N VAL A 508 1.55 -6.62 -16.86
CA VAL A 508 1.82 -5.23 -17.23
C VAL A 508 0.60 -4.54 -17.84
N VAL A 509 -0.01 -5.16 -18.85
CA VAL A 509 -1.03 -4.51 -19.71
C VAL A 509 -2.29 -4.19 -18.93
N GLY A 510 -2.67 -2.91 -18.93
CA GLY A 510 -3.78 -2.37 -18.15
C GLY A 510 -3.60 -2.50 -16.63
N TYR A 511 -2.35 -2.59 -16.15
CA TYR A 511 -2.01 -2.77 -14.74
C TYR A 511 -1.03 -1.69 -14.26
N THR A 512 0.20 -1.78 -14.75
CA THR A 512 1.33 -0.92 -14.38
C THR A 512 1.82 -0.03 -15.52
N ASP A 513 1.22 -0.18 -16.70
CA ASP A 513 1.51 0.55 -17.93
C ASP A 513 0.71 1.85 -18.11
N TYR A 514 -0.24 2.14 -17.22
CA TYR A 514 -0.93 3.42 -17.19
C TYR A 514 0.06 4.57 -16.93
N PRO A 515 0.10 5.61 -17.79
CA PRO A 515 1.08 6.68 -17.66
C PRO A 515 0.75 7.61 -16.49
N PHE A 516 1.80 8.11 -15.84
CA PHE A 516 1.72 9.26 -14.94
C PHE A 516 1.51 10.54 -15.75
N LEU A 517 1.03 11.60 -15.11
CA LEU A 517 1.06 12.94 -15.68
C LEU A 517 2.52 13.33 -15.93
N GLU A 518 2.83 13.83 -17.11
CA GLU A 518 4.16 14.34 -17.40
C GLU A 518 4.38 15.63 -16.60
N ASP A 519 5.50 15.73 -15.89
CA ASP A 519 5.92 16.99 -15.32
C ASP A 519 6.24 17.93 -16.49
N THR A 520 5.44 18.98 -16.68
CA THR A 520 5.82 20.08 -17.56
C THR A 520 7.05 20.74 -16.96
N ILE A 521 8.23 20.39 -17.50
CA ILE A 521 9.54 20.99 -17.18
C ILE A 521 9.54 22.46 -17.59
#